data_AF-A0A7Y9LAM3-F1
#
_entry.id   AF-A0A7Y9LAM3-F1
#
_cell.length_a   1.000
_cell.length_b   1.000
_cell.length_c   1.000
_cell.angle_alpha   90.00
_cell.angle_beta   90.00
_cell.angle_gamma   90.00
#
_symmetry.space_group_name_H-M   'P 1'
#
loop_
_entity.id
_entity.type
_entity.pdbx_description
1 polymer ?
#
loop_
_entity_poly.entity_id
_entity_poly.type
_entity_poly.pdbx_seq_one_letter_code
_entity_poly.pdbx_strand_id
1 'polypeptide(L)'
;MAARPDITAYEQVKASVAPSADDAILKPLWEAAEDYVWQRIRAWYVPDAEGNPPDPVPPAPASLGQAVRQLTARYFARRNSPDGFLGMGEFGPARVPTVDRDVESLIGPYRPVVFG
;
A
#
# COMPACT_ATOMS: atom_id res chain seq x y z
N MET A 1 -16.36 13.14 5.83
CA MET A 1 -15.12 12.32 5.92
C MET A 1 -14.08 13.08 5.12
N ALA A 2 -12.97 13.52 5.72
CA ALA A 2 -11.95 14.30 5.02
C ALA A 2 -11.42 13.49 3.81
N ALA A 3 -11.16 14.17 2.69
CA ALA A 3 -10.56 13.53 1.52
C ALA A 3 -9.14 13.04 1.89
N ARG A 4 -8.84 11.74 1.66
CA ARG A 4 -7.48 11.23 1.86
C ARG A 4 -6.58 11.76 0.75
N PRO A 5 -5.34 12.18 1.03
CA PRO A 5 -4.34 12.40 -0.01
C PRO A 5 -3.91 11.05 -0.61
N ASP A 6 -3.52 11.05 -1.88
CA ASP A 6 -2.83 9.90 -2.48
C ASP A 6 -1.38 9.84 -1.95
N ILE A 7 -0.97 8.69 -1.42
CA ILE A 7 0.41 8.47 -0.94
C ILE A 7 1.35 8.27 -2.14
N THR A 8 0.87 7.65 -3.21
CA THR A 8 1.61 7.50 -4.46
C THR A 8 0.67 7.49 -5.66
N ALA A 9 1.07 8.21 -6.71
CA ALA A 9 0.30 8.27 -7.95
C ALA A 9 0.13 6.89 -8.59
N TYR A 10 -1.11 6.56 -8.96
CA TYR A 10 -1.47 5.29 -9.62
C TYR A 10 -0.55 4.94 -10.80
N GLU A 11 -0.24 5.91 -11.66
CA GLU A 11 0.61 5.70 -12.85
C GLU A 11 2.01 5.18 -12.48
N GLN A 12 2.59 5.64 -11.37
CA GLN A 12 3.88 5.13 -10.89
C GLN A 12 3.77 3.68 -10.39
N VAL A 13 2.65 3.33 -9.78
CA VAL A 13 2.39 1.95 -9.33
C VAL A 13 2.18 1.04 -10.55
N LYS A 14 1.36 1.44 -11.52
CA LYS A 14 1.16 0.69 -12.76
C LYS A 14 2.48 0.43 -13.49
N ALA A 15 3.28 1.48 -13.68
CA ALA A 15 4.56 1.38 -14.36
C ALA A 15 5.59 0.48 -13.65
N SER A 16 5.48 0.27 -12.33
CA SER A 16 6.45 -0.54 -11.57
C SER A 16 5.95 -1.95 -11.23
N VAL A 17 4.65 -2.13 -10.98
CA VAL A 17 4.07 -3.39 -10.50
C VAL A 17 3.58 -4.26 -11.65
N ALA A 18 2.82 -3.69 -12.58
CA ALA A 18 2.22 -4.44 -13.67
C ALA A 18 1.86 -3.53 -14.85
N PRO A 19 2.85 -3.12 -15.69
CA PRO A 19 2.65 -2.12 -16.75
C PRO A 19 1.59 -2.50 -17.78
N SER A 20 1.40 -3.80 -17.99
CA SER A 20 0.44 -4.37 -18.94
C SER A 20 -0.88 -4.82 -18.30
N ALA A 21 -1.08 -4.61 -17.00
CA ALA A 21 -2.32 -5.00 -16.34
C ALA A 21 -3.48 -4.09 -16.77
N ASP A 22 -4.67 -4.69 -16.84
CA ASP A 22 -5.92 -3.96 -16.99
C ASP A 22 -6.15 -3.05 -15.77
N ASP A 23 -6.51 -1.80 -16.01
CA ASP A 23 -6.83 -0.83 -14.97
C ASP A 23 -8.03 -1.26 -14.13
N ALA A 24 -9.00 -1.98 -14.73
CA ALA A 24 -10.13 -2.55 -14.02
C ALA A 24 -9.72 -3.58 -12.96
N ILE A 25 -8.52 -4.16 -13.10
CA ILE A 25 -7.94 -5.10 -12.11
C ILE A 25 -6.98 -4.38 -11.18
N LEU A 26 -6.05 -3.59 -11.70
CA LEU A 26 -4.95 -3.05 -10.89
C LEU A 26 -5.39 -1.88 -10.01
N LYS A 27 -6.30 -1.01 -10.50
CA LYS A 27 -6.71 0.20 -9.78
C LYS A 27 -7.39 -0.08 -8.44
N PRO A 28 -8.36 -1.02 -8.33
CA PRO A 28 -8.94 -1.37 -7.03
C PRO A 28 -7.92 -1.93 -6.03
N LEU A 29 -6.89 -2.63 -6.50
CA LEU A 29 -5.84 -3.20 -5.65
C LEU A 29 -4.87 -2.12 -5.15
N TRP A 30 -4.59 -1.12 -5.98
CA TRP A 30 -3.86 0.07 -5.57
C TRP A 30 -4.67 0.89 -4.55
N GLU A 31 -5.95 1.13 -4.79
CA GLU A 31 -6.82 1.87 -3.86
C GLU A 31 -6.88 1.20 -2.48
N ALA A 32 -7.00 -0.13 -2.45
CA ALA A 32 -6.97 -0.93 -1.23
C ALA A 32 -5.59 -0.89 -0.53
N ALA A 33 -4.50 -0.82 -1.29
CA ALA A 33 -3.15 -0.69 -0.73
C ALA A 33 -2.93 0.69 -0.10
N GLU A 34 -3.34 1.75 -0.79
CA GLU A 34 -3.38 3.12 -0.27
C GLU A 34 -4.20 3.20 1.03
N ASP A 35 -5.39 2.59 1.07
CA ASP A 35 -6.25 2.63 2.25
C ASP A 35 -5.61 1.91 3.44
N TYR A 36 -4.99 0.76 3.17
CA TYR A 36 -4.30 -0.01 4.19
C TYR A 36 -3.17 0.78 4.85
N VAL A 37 -2.35 1.46 4.02
CA VAL A 37 -1.23 2.27 4.50
C VAL A 37 -1.77 3.50 5.23
N TRP A 38 -2.70 4.22 4.61
CA TRP A 38 -3.34 5.42 5.17
C TRP A 38 -3.92 5.18 6.56
N GLN A 39 -4.69 4.10 6.76
CA GLN A 39 -5.28 3.79 8.07
C GLN A 39 -4.24 3.61 9.19
N ARG A 40 -3.03 3.19 8.85
CA ARG A 40 -1.93 2.94 9.81
C ARG A 40 -1.11 4.18 10.11
N ILE A 41 -1.11 5.17 9.21
CA ILE A 41 -0.32 6.39 9.33
C ILE A 41 -1.17 7.64 9.51
N ARG A 42 -2.50 7.54 9.59
CA ARG A 42 -3.41 8.69 9.64
C ARG A 42 -3.03 9.76 10.67
N ALA A 43 -2.38 9.36 11.77
CA ALA A 43 -1.93 10.27 12.82
C ALA A 43 -0.71 11.13 12.43
N TRP A 44 0.06 10.70 11.42
CA TRP A 44 1.14 11.48 10.83
C TRP A 44 0.59 12.66 10.00
N TYR A 45 -0.62 12.52 9.46
CA TYR A 45 -1.25 13.53 8.64
C TYR A 45 -2.15 14.45 9.48
N VAL A 46 -1.70 15.68 9.69
CA VAL A 46 -2.47 16.68 10.42
C VAL A 46 -3.31 17.49 9.42
N PRO A 47 -4.65 17.41 9.46
CA PRO A 47 -5.51 18.24 8.61
C PRO A 47 -5.44 19.72 9.02
N ASP A 48 -5.89 20.61 8.14
CA ASP A 48 -6.09 22.03 8.49
C ASP A 48 -7.25 22.23 9.49
N ALA A 49 -7.51 23.49 9.86
CA ALA A 49 -8.55 23.82 10.83
C ALA A 49 -9.96 23.42 10.36
N GLU A 50 -10.17 23.36 9.05
CA GLU A 50 -11.42 22.99 8.38
C GLU A 50 -11.55 21.46 8.16
N GLY A 51 -10.52 20.68 8.54
CA GLY A 51 -10.49 19.24 8.37
C GLY A 51 -10.12 18.77 6.96
N ASN A 52 -9.63 19.65 6.11
CA ASN A 52 -9.12 19.33 4.78
C ASN A 52 -7.64 18.90 4.84
N PRO A 53 -7.15 18.24 3.78
CA PRO A 53 -5.72 18.20 3.49
C PRO A 53 -5.03 19.55 3.73
N PRO A 54 -3.93 19.64 4.51
CA PRO A 54 -3.12 20.86 4.58
C PRO A 54 -2.72 21.32 3.18
N ASP A 55 -2.70 22.62 2.96
CA ASP A 55 -2.22 23.25 1.73
C ASP A 55 -0.93 24.06 2.02
N PRO A 56 0.23 23.66 1.47
CA PRO A 56 0.42 22.53 0.55
C PRO A 56 0.39 21.18 1.26
N VAL A 57 -0.09 20.14 0.55
CA VAL A 57 -0.03 18.75 1.04
C VAL A 57 1.44 18.36 1.12
N PRO A 58 1.97 17.99 2.31
CA PRO A 58 3.35 17.54 2.40
C PRO A 58 3.50 16.26 1.58
N PRO A 59 4.55 16.16 0.73
CA PRO A 59 4.75 14.96 -0.06
C PRO A 59 4.92 13.76 0.87
N ALA A 60 4.24 12.66 0.55
CA ALA A 60 4.42 11.43 1.30
C ALA A 60 5.88 10.96 1.21
N PRO A 61 6.49 10.54 2.33
CA PRO A 61 7.80 9.90 2.32
C PRO A 61 7.89 8.77 1.29
N ALA A 62 9.01 8.71 0.56
CA ALA A 62 9.21 7.71 -0.50
C ALA A 62 9.05 6.26 0.00
N SER A 63 9.34 6.00 1.28
CA SER A 63 9.14 4.70 1.93
C SER A 63 7.67 4.27 1.98
N LEU A 64 6.73 5.21 2.16
CA LEU A 64 5.31 4.92 2.15
C LEU A 64 4.82 4.59 0.74
N GLY A 65 5.32 5.32 -0.27
CA GLY A 65 5.06 4.99 -1.67
C GLY A 65 5.60 3.60 -2.05
N GLN A 66 6.77 3.23 -1.54
CA GLN A 66 7.30 1.89 -1.72
C GLN A 66 6.43 0.82 -1.02
N ALA A 67 5.90 1.12 0.17
CA ALA A 67 4.99 0.23 0.87
C ALA A 67 3.70 0.00 0.07
N VAL A 68 3.12 1.05 -0.51
CA VAL A 68 1.96 0.94 -1.40
C VAL A 68 2.28 0.04 -2.61
N ARG A 69 3.40 0.27 -3.29
CA ARG A 69 3.80 -0.55 -4.47
C ARG A 69 3.95 -2.04 -4.11
N GLN A 70 4.65 -2.36 -3.02
CA GLN A 70 4.82 -3.75 -2.58
C GLN A 70 3.49 -4.40 -2.22
N LEU A 71 2.62 -3.66 -1.52
CA LEU A 71 1.31 -4.14 -1.12
C LEU A 71 0.38 -4.37 -2.33
N THR A 72 0.38 -3.46 -3.31
CA THR A 72 -0.33 -3.64 -4.58
C THR A 72 0.19 -4.85 -5.33
N ALA A 73 1.51 -5.04 -5.43
CA ALA A 73 2.11 -6.22 -6.06
C ALA A 73 1.65 -7.52 -5.38
N ARG A 74 1.62 -7.55 -4.05
CA ARG A 74 1.14 -8.69 -3.27
C ARG A 74 -0.34 -8.99 -3.54
N TYR A 75 -1.19 -7.97 -3.53
CA TYR A 75 -2.62 -8.13 -3.87
C TYR A 75 -2.82 -8.61 -5.30
N PHE A 76 -2.05 -8.06 -6.24
CA PHE A 76 -2.10 -8.47 -7.64
C PHE A 76 -1.69 -9.93 -7.81
N ALA A 77 -0.61 -10.38 -7.17
CA ALA A 77 -0.16 -11.76 -7.22
C ALA A 77 -1.19 -12.74 -6.60
N ARG A 78 -1.82 -12.35 -5.49
CA ARG A 78 -2.77 -13.21 -4.75
C ARG A 78 -4.18 -13.26 -5.32
N ARG A 79 -4.54 -12.40 -6.27
CA ARG A 79 -5.90 -12.39 -6.85
C ARG A 79 -6.32 -13.76 -7.44
N ASN A 80 -5.35 -14.51 -7.94
CA ASN A 80 -5.55 -15.84 -8.54
C ASN A 80 -5.30 -16.99 -7.54
N SER A 81 -4.86 -16.66 -6.32
CA SER A 81 -4.51 -17.63 -5.27
C SER A 81 -4.81 -17.03 -3.89
N PRO A 82 -6.07 -17.12 -3.42
CA PRO A 82 -6.49 -16.53 -2.16
C PRO A 82 -5.75 -17.08 -0.93
N ASP A 83 -5.38 -18.36 -0.95
CA ASP A 83 -4.55 -19.01 0.07
C ASP A 83 -3.05 -18.68 -0.07
N GLY A 84 -2.68 -18.03 -1.18
CA GLY A 84 -1.34 -17.57 -1.48
C GLY A 84 -0.44 -18.68 -2.01
N PHE A 85 -0.94 -19.89 -2.27
CA PHE A 85 -0.14 -20.97 -2.85
C PHE A 85 0.10 -20.74 -4.35
N LEU A 86 1.37 -20.68 -4.76
CA LEU A 86 1.76 -20.50 -6.15
C LEU A 86 2.15 -21.82 -6.84
N GLY A 87 2.48 -22.86 -6.07
CA GLY A 87 2.87 -24.16 -6.59
C GLY A 87 3.97 -24.84 -5.77
N MET A 88 4.40 -26.02 -6.22
CA MET A 88 5.59 -26.70 -5.72
C MET A 88 6.76 -26.43 -6.65
N GLY A 89 7.79 -25.77 -6.14
CA GLY A 89 9.07 -25.58 -6.81
C GLY A 89 10.10 -26.62 -6.36
N GLU A 90 11.31 -26.51 -6.90
CA GLU A 90 12.45 -27.39 -6.59
C GLU A 90 12.82 -27.41 -5.10
N PHE A 91 12.59 -26.30 -4.40
CA PHE A 91 12.89 -26.15 -2.96
C PHE A 91 11.65 -26.24 -2.07
N GLY A 92 10.53 -26.74 -2.59
CA GLY A 92 9.27 -26.87 -1.85
C GLY A 92 8.22 -25.81 -2.20
N PRO A 93 7.23 -25.59 -1.31
CA PRO A 93 6.03 -24.85 -1.68
C PRO A 93 6.31 -23.35 -1.76
N ALA A 94 6.04 -22.77 -2.93
CA ALA A 94 6.12 -21.33 -3.15
C ALA A 94 4.80 -20.67 -2.71
N ARG A 95 4.90 -19.62 -1.88
CA ARG A 95 3.72 -18.92 -1.33
C ARG A 95 3.90 -17.41 -1.31
N VAL A 96 2.80 -16.68 -1.49
CA VAL A 96 2.69 -15.25 -1.21
C VAL A 96 2.00 -15.06 0.14
N PRO A 97 2.71 -14.59 1.19
CA PRO A 97 2.15 -14.50 2.53
C PRO A 97 1.06 -13.43 2.65
N THR A 98 0.27 -13.50 3.72
CA THR A 98 -0.77 -12.49 4.07
C THR A 98 -0.17 -11.24 4.67
N VAL A 99 0.97 -11.36 5.33
CA VAL A 99 1.71 -10.28 5.96
C VAL A 99 3.06 -10.15 5.26
N ASP A 100 3.47 -8.93 5.01
CA ASP A 100 4.73 -8.60 4.35
C ASP A 100 5.55 -7.76 5.34
N ARG A 101 6.66 -8.33 5.81
CA ARG A 101 7.49 -7.71 6.85
C ARG A 101 8.20 -6.45 6.34
N ASP A 102 8.44 -6.35 5.04
CA ASP A 102 9.09 -5.19 4.44
C ASP A 102 8.10 -4.02 4.42
N VAL A 103 6.86 -4.28 4.01
CA VAL A 103 5.75 -3.30 4.11
C VAL A 103 5.58 -2.84 5.57
N GLU A 104 5.57 -3.75 6.53
CA GLU A 104 5.46 -3.40 7.95
C GLU A 104 6.62 -2.51 8.41
N SER A 105 7.85 -2.80 7.95
CA SER A 105 9.05 -2.02 8.30
C SER A 105 9.05 -0.64 7.66
N LEU A 106 8.52 -0.50 6.43
CA LEU A 106 8.39 0.78 5.73
C LEU A 106 7.34 1.70 6.36
N ILE A 107 6.25 1.12 6.88
CA ILE A 107 5.17 1.86 7.56
C ILE A 107 5.53 2.17 9.01
N GLY A 108 6.26 1.29 9.68
CA GLY A 108 6.56 1.32 11.12
C GLY A 108 6.92 2.70 11.69
N PRO A 109 7.88 3.44 11.09
CA PRO A 109 8.29 4.76 11.58
C PRO A 109 7.19 5.83 11.61
N TYR A 110 6.11 5.64 10.87
CA TYR A 110 5.00 6.60 10.73
C TYR A 110 3.75 6.17 11.50
N ARG A 111 3.78 5.02 12.16
CA ARG A 111 2.67 4.58 13.00
C ARG A 111 2.62 5.40 14.29
N PRO A 112 1.42 5.74 14.79
CA PRO A 112 1.31 6.36 16.10
C PRO A 112 1.87 5.42 17.16
N VAL A 113 2.72 5.96 18.04
CA VAL A 113 3.17 5.23 19.23
C VAL A 113 1.97 5.14 20.17
N VAL A 114 1.53 3.91 20.43
CA VAL A 114 0.49 3.63 21.43
C VAL A 114 1.21 3.17 22.69
N PHE A 115 1.20 4.01 23.74
CA PHE A 115 1.57 3.57 25.08
C PHE A 115 0.35 2.85 25.66
N GLY A 116 0.49 1.54 25.89
CA GLY A 116 -0.50 0.69 26.55
C GLY A 116 -0.04 0.29 27.93
#